data_AF-A0A915LX87-F1
#
_entry.id   AF-A0A915LX87-F1
#
_cell.length_a   1.000
_cell.length_b   1.000
_cell.length_c   1.000
_cell.angle_alpha   90.00
_cell.angle_beta   90.00
_cell.angle_gamma   90.00
#
_symmetry.space_group_name_H-M   'P 1'
#
loop_
_entity.id
_entity.type
_entity.pdbx_description
1 polymer ?
#
loop_
_entity_poly.entity_id
_entity_poly.type
_entity_poly.pdbx_seq_one_letter_code
_entity_poly.pdbx_strand_id
1 'polypeptide(L)'
;MRTIITFIAIEKPGDNCLTSDIAVTNASRLTLMLEEEQLNGLNDEYVIMMCDNRENRWMDWIPDPIDADPKESRLFRESADVFNMLVSIYGSKDLFVKEYQNLLAERLLSNGWERHIHSEFTYLETMKRRFTEGELNQCEVMIRDIRDSWKLARFAASSLPFPVSPRIVSFVYW
;
A
#
# COMPACT_ATOMS: atom_id res chain seq x y z
N MET A 1 -23.01 8.99 -12.84
CA MET A 1 -23.05 8.19 -11.60
C MET A 1 -21.76 8.42 -10.85
N ARG A 2 -21.79 8.60 -9.52
CA ARG A 2 -20.57 8.63 -8.70
C ARG A 2 -20.07 7.20 -8.55
N THR A 3 -18.80 6.95 -8.85
CA THR A 3 -18.15 5.65 -8.59
C THR A 3 -17.88 5.50 -7.09
N ILE A 4 -17.76 4.26 -6.60
CA ILE A 4 -17.43 4.01 -5.18
C ILE A 4 -16.12 4.71 -4.80
N ILE A 5 -15.16 4.79 -5.74
CA ILE A 5 -13.88 5.48 -5.55
C ILE A 5 -14.09 6.99 -5.32
N THR A 6 -14.93 7.64 -6.12
CA THR A 6 -15.25 9.08 -5.93
C THR A 6 -16.01 9.34 -4.64
N PHE A 7 -16.84 8.40 -4.19
CA PHE A 7 -17.51 8.52 -2.90
C PHE A 7 -16.52 8.49 -1.73
N ILE A 8 -15.59 7.53 -1.71
CA ILE A 8 -14.61 7.38 -0.64
C ILE A 8 -13.60 8.53 -0.60
N ALA A 9 -13.12 8.99 -1.76
CA ALA A 9 -12.15 10.09 -1.84
C ALA A 9 -12.72 11.43 -1.36
N ILE A 10 -14.05 11.62 -1.45
CA ILE A 10 -14.72 12.87 -1.09
C ILE A 10 -15.15 12.88 0.39
N GLU A 11 -15.41 11.72 1.00
CA GLU A 11 -16.03 11.64 2.34
C GLU A 11 -15.07 11.51 3.54
N LYS A 12 -13.74 11.71 3.42
CA LYS A 12 -12.87 11.68 4.62
C LYS A 12 -13.30 12.79 5.60
N PRO A 13 -13.91 12.48 6.77
CA PRO A 13 -14.41 13.49 7.67
C PRO A 13 -13.30 13.84 8.68
N GLY A 14 -12.81 15.07 8.63
CA GLY A 14 -11.89 15.61 9.62
C GLY A 14 -10.61 16.17 9.01
N ASP A 15 -10.52 17.50 9.07
CA ASP A 15 -9.30 18.32 9.05
C ASP A 15 -8.47 18.34 7.77
N ASN A 16 -8.84 19.26 6.88
CA ASN A 16 -7.99 20.35 6.36
C ASN A 16 -8.51 20.78 4.97
N CYS A 17 -9.15 21.95 4.93
CA CYS A 17 -9.77 22.57 3.74
C CYS A 17 -8.78 22.95 2.62
N LEU A 18 -7.48 22.61 2.76
CA LEU A 18 -6.43 22.86 1.76
C LEU A 18 -6.04 21.57 1.01
N THR A 19 -6.18 20.39 1.64
CA THR A 19 -5.98 19.09 0.99
C THR A 19 -7.19 18.64 0.18
N SER A 20 -8.39 19.15 0.48
CA SER A 20 -9.61 18.91 -0.30
C SER A 20 -9.50 19.50 -1.70
N ASP A 21 -8.93 20.69 -1.85
CA ASP A 21 -8.77 21.31 -3.17
C ASP A 21 -7.71 20.57 -3.97
N ILE A 22 -6.62 20.11 -3.35
CA ILE A 22 -5.63 19.26 -4.02
C ILE A 22 -6.23 17.90 -4.37
N ALA A 23 -7.02 17.26 -3.51
CA ALA A 23 -7.66 15.97 -3.78
C ALA A 23 -8.78 16.06 -4.83
N VAL A 24 -9.57 17.13 -4.83
CA VAL A 24 -10.62 17.41 -5.82
C VAL A 24 -10.03 17.88 -7.14
N THR A 25 -8.98 18.70 -7.12
CA THR A 25 -8.23 19.05 -8.34
C THR A 25 -7.42 17.88 -8.84
N ASN A 26 -6.93 16.96 -8.00
CA ASN A 26 -6.31 15.71 -8.42
C ASN A 26 -7.37 14.73 -8.94
N ALA A 27 -8.56 14.64 -8.36
CA ALA A 27 -9.67 13.83 -8.90
C ALA A 27 -10.19 14.41 -10.23
N SER A 28 -10.28 15.73 -10.33
CA SER A 28 -10.68 16.44 -11.55
C SER A 28 -9.56 16.45 -12.60
N ARG A 29 -8.28 16.55 -12.20
CA ARG A 29 -7.09 16.33 -13.04
C ARG A 29 -6.94 14.86 -13.40
N LEU A 30 -7.37 13.89 -12.60
CA LEU A 30 -7.41 12.49 -13.04
C LEU A 30 -8.55 12.26 -14.05
N THR A 31 -9.59 13.08 -14.00
CA THR A 31 -10.69 13.05 -14.98
C THR A 31 -10.36 13.82 -16.27
N LEU A 32 -9.46 14.82 -16.23
CA LEU A 32 -9.12 15.70 -17.36
C LEU A 32 -7.65 15.63 -17.83
N MET A 33 -6.73 15.06 -17.04
CA MET A 33 -5.35 14.69 -17.39
C MET A 33 -5.19 13.19 -17.61
N LEU A 34 -6.27 12.50 -17.96
CA LEU A 34 -6.17 11.41 -18.94
C LEU A 34 -5.80 12.01 -20.31
N GLU A 35 -4.70 12.76 -20.33
CA GLU A 35 -3.85 12.87 -21.50
C GLU A 35 -3.24 11.47 -21.61
N GLU A 36 -3.67 10.78 -22.66
CA GLU A 36 -3.47 9.37 -23.05
C GLU A 36 -2.07 8.76 -22.83
N GLU A 37 -1.05 9.54 -22.49
CA GLU A 37 0.35 9.13 -22.60
C GLU A 37 1.01 8.59 -21.33
N GLN A 38 0.52 8.89 -20.12
CA GLN A 38 1.24 8.56 -18.86
C GLN A 38 0.70 7.35 -18.08
N LEU A 39 -0.51 6.87 -18.37
CA LEU A 39 -1.11 5.71 -17.68
C LEU A 39 -0.83 4.37 -18.39
N ASN A 40 -0.37 4.40 -19.64
CA ASN A 40 -0.06 3.20 -20.42
C ASN A 40 1.31 2.57 -20.09
N GLY A 41 2.16 3.23 -19.29
CA GLY A 41 3.56 2.81 -19.10
C GLY A 41 3.90 2.13 -17.77
N LEU A 42 3.16 2.39 -16.68
CA LEU A 42 3.69 2.10 -15.33
C LEU A 42 3.21 0.78 -14.71
N ASN A 43 2.28 0.06 -15.34
CA ASN A 43 1.80 -1.22 -14.80
C ASN A 43 1.69 -2.33 -15.84
N ASP A 44 1.48 -2.05 -17.13
CA ASP A 44 1.29 -3.11 -18.13
C ASP A 44 2.58 -3.93 -18.35
N GLU A 45 3.76 -3.30 -18.34
CA GLU A 45 5.04 -4.01 -18.44
C GLU A 45 5.34 -4.85 -17.19
N TYR A 46 4.93 -4.39 -16.00
CA TYR A 46 5.09 -5.11 -14.73
C TYR A 46 4.07 -6.27 -14.58
N VAL A 47 2.84 -6.08 -15.07
CA VAL A 47 1.79 -7.12 -15.10
C VAL A 47 2.18 -8.22 -16.09
N ILE A 48 2.83 -7.88 -17.22
CA ILE A 48 3.37 -8.87 -18.15
C ILE A 48 4.53 -9.65 -17.52
N MET A 49 5.43 -8.99 -16.77
CA MET A 49 6.57 -9.66 -16.10
C MET A 49 6.18 -10.55 -14.90
N MET A 50 5.13 -10.20 -14.14
CA MET A 50 4.68 -11.02 -12.99
C MET A 50 3.97 -12.32 -13.41
N CYS A 51 3.87 -12.56 -14.70
CA CYS A 51 3.10 -13.65 -15.30
C CYS A 51 4.00 -14.74 -15.89
N ASP A 52 5.07 -15.09 -15.19
CA ASP A 52 6.08 -16.09 -15.58
C ASP A 52 5.58 -17.56 -15.58
N ASN A 53 4.27 -17.81 -15.68
CA ASN A 53 3.74 -19.18 -15.58
C ASN A 53 2.42 -19.46 -16.33
N ARG A 54 2.15 -18.78 -17.45
CA ARG A 54 1.00 -19.13 -18.31
C ARG A 54 1.40 -19.19 -19.78
N GLU A 55 2.17 -20.21 -20.16
CA GLU A 55 2.56 -20.49 -21.56
C GLU A 55 1.37 -20.71 -22.53
N ASN A 56 0.11 -20.74 -22.06
CA ASN A 56 -1.08 -20.97 -22.87
C ASN A 56 -2.20 -19.92 -22.74
N ARG A 57 -1.92 -18.66 -22.36
CA ARG A 57 -2.97 -17.62 -22.23
C ARG A 57 -3.85 -17.41 -23.47
N TRP A 58 -3.31 -17.70 -24.64
CA TRP A 58 -3.99 -17.54 -25.92
C TRP A 58 -5.09 -18.60 -26.15
N MET A 59 -4.98 -19.77 -25.51
CA MET A 59 -6.00 -20.83 -25.56
C MET A 59 -7.22 -20.51 -24.68
N ASP A 60 -7.00 -19.78 -23.58
CA ASP A 60 -8.05 -19.39 -22.62
C ASP A 60 -8.59 -17.98 -22.89
N TRP A 61 -8.24 -17.37 -24.03
CA TRP A 61 -8.70 -16.03 -24.35
C TRP A 61 -10.19 -16.02 -24.67
N ILE A 62 -10.93 -15.19 -23.96
CA ILE A 62 -12.37 -14.96 -24.15
C ILE A 62 -12.54 -13.49 -24.53
N PRO A 63 -13.38 -13.16 -25.53
CA PRO A 63 -13.67 -11.79 -25.90
C PRO A 63 -14.31 -11.01 -24.75
N ASP A 64 -14.09 -9.71 -24.74
CA ASP A 64 -14.65 -8.83 -23.72
C ASP A 64 -16.20 -8.83 -23.76
N PRO A 65 -16.86 -8.75 -22.60
CA PRO A 65 -18.32 -8.66 -22.53
C PRO A 65 -18.82 -7.37 -23.17
N ILE A 66 -20.09 -7.35 -23.60
CA ILE A 66 -20.69 -6.19 -24.30
C ILE A 66 -20.69 -4.90 -23.47
N ASP A 67 -20.68 -5.02 -22.15
CA ASP A 67 -20.64 -3.90 -21.20
C ASP A 67 -19.20 -3.46 -20.87
N ALA A 68 -18.20 -3.93 -21.64
CA ALA A 68 -16.83 -3.50 -21.47
C ALA A 68 -16.62 -2.08 -22.00
N ASP A 69 -16.08 -1.20 -21.15
CA ASP A 69 -15.68 0.13 -21.58
C ASP A 69 -14.50 -0.02 -22.56
N PRO A 70 -14.62 0.46 -23.81
CA PRO A 70 -13.54 0.40 -24.79
C PRO A 70 -12.25 1.10 -24.35
N LYS A 71 -12.32 1.94 -23.31
CA LYS A 71 -11.18 2.70 -22.77
C LYS A 71 -10.37 1.92 -21.71
N GLU A 72 -10.89 0.82 -21.18
CA GLU A 72 -10.21 0.01 -20.17
C GLU A 72 -9.66 -1.27 -20.79
N SER A 73 -8.36 -1.54 -20.62
CA SER A 73 -7.78 -2.78 -21.12
C SER A 73 -8.32 -3.98 -20.33
N ARG A 74 -8.51 -5.13 -20.99
CA ARG A 74 -8.86 -6.39 -20.32
C ARG A 74 -7.86 -6.75 -19.23
N LEU A 75 -6.58 -6.48 -19.47
CA LEU A 75 -5.52 -6.67 -18.47
C LEU A 75 -5.73 -5.75 -17.27
N PHE A 76 -6.11 -4.49 -17.46
CA PHE A 76 -6.44 -3.58 -16.36
C PHE A 76 -7.63 -4.09 -15.54
N ARG A 77 -8.64 -4.67 -16.18
CA ARG A 77 -9.81 -5.27 -15.50
C ARG A 77 -9.52 -6.59 -14.79
N GLU A 78 -8.72 -7.47 -15.40
CA GLU A 78 -8.25 -8.72 -14.80
C GLU A 78 -7.19 -8.49 -13.72
N SER A 79 -6.42 -7.40 -13.82
CA SER A 79 -5.43 -6.95 -12.85
C SER A 79 -5.93 -5.79 -11.97
N ALA A 80 -7.24 -5.54 -11.95
CA ALA A 80 -7.91 -4.65 -11.00
C ALA A 80 -7.87 -5.27 -9.61
N ASP A 81 -6.65 -5.38 -9.10
CA ASP A 81 -6.31 -5.85 -7.78
C ASP A 81 -6.76 -4.81 -6.77
N VAL A 82 -7.21 -5.27 -5.60
CA VAL A 82 -7.53 -4.45 -4.43
C VAL A 82 -6.41 -3.45 -4.17
N PHE A 83 -5.15 -3.82 -4.42
CA PHE A 83 -4.01 -2.93 -4.33
C PHE A 83 -4.08 -1.71 -5.25
N ASN A 84 -4.38 -1.90 -6.55
CA ASN A 84 -4.50 -0.80 -7.51
C ASN A 84 -5.68 0.11 -7.16
N MET A 85 -6.77 -0.46 -6.63
CA MET A 85 -7.89 0.32 -6.10
C MET A 85 -7.47 1.18 -4.90
N LEU A 86 -6.71 0.63 -3.96
CA LEU A 86 -6.19 1.39 -2.82
C LEU A 86 -5.29 2.53 -3.27
N VAL A 87 -4.31 2.27 -4.15
CA VAL A 87 -3.41 3.30 -4.68
C VAL A 87 -4.19 4.39 -5.41
N SER A 88 -5.25 4.05 -6.15
CA SER A 88 -6.12 5.02 -6.80
C SER A 88 -6.84 5.94 -5.81
N ILE A 89 -7.26 5.44 -4.64
CA ILE A 89 -7.89 6.24 -3.58
C ILE A 89 -6.88 7.22 -2.95
N TYR A 90 -5.64 6.78 -2.72
CA TYR A 90 -4.58 7.65 -2.19
C TYR A 90 -4.00 8.59 -3.27
N GLY A 91 -4.17 8.28 -4.55
CA GLY A 91 -3.73 9.11 -5.67
C GLY A 91 -2.32 8.82 -6.18
N SER A 92 -1.41 8.30 -5.35
CA SER A 92 -0.09 7.82 -5.79
C SER A 92 0.45 6.69 -4.91
N LYS A 93 1.39 5.91 -5.47
CA LYS A 93 2.12 4.86 -4.72
C LYS A 93 2.91 5.46 -3.56
N ASP A 94 3.56 6.61 -3.76
CA ASP A 94 4.34 7.29 -2.71
C ASP A 94 3.48 7.74 -1.51
N LEU A 95 2.28 8.26 -1.77
CA LEU A 95 1.39 8.69 -0.69
C LEU A 95 0.87 7.49 0.09
N PHE A 96 0.53 6.40 -0.60
CA PHE A 96 0.16 5.15 0.05
C PHE A 96 1.27 4.62 0.96
N VAL A 97 2.52 4.62 0.49
CA VAL A 97 3.66 4.14 1.29
C VAL A 97 3.84 4.97 2.55
N LYS A 98 3.75 6.31 2.46
CA LYS A 98 3.82 7.20 3.64
C LYS A 98 2.71 6.95 4.65
N GLU A 99 1.47 6.82 4.18
CA GLU A 99 0.34 6.53 5.05
C GLU A 99 0.47 5.14 5.70
N TYR A 100 0.95 4.16 4.93
CA TYR A 100 1.23 2.83 5.47
C TYR A 100 2.35 2.84 6.52
N GLN A 101 3.42 3.63 6.32
CA GLN A 101 4.48 3.81 7.30
C GLN A 101 3.92 4.38 8.62
N ASN A 102 3.13 5.44 8.55
CA ASN A 102 2.51 6.05 9.73
C ASN A 102 1.58 5.07 10.45
N LEU A 103 0.72 4.38 9.71
CA LEU A 103 -0.18 3.37 10.26
C LEU A 103 0.58 2.22 10.94
N LEU A 104 1.64 1.74 10.30
CA LEU A 104 2.47 0.67 10.83
C LEU A 104 3.18 1.12 12.11
N ALA A 105 3.74 2.33 12.13
CA ALA A 105 4.39 2.90 13.30
C ALA A 105 3.43 2.97 14.49
N GLU A 106 2.22 3.50 14.30
CA GLU A 106 1.20 3.57 15.36
C GLU A 106 0.82 2.18 15.89
N ARG A 107 0.58 1.22 14.99
CA ARG A 107 0.24 -0.16 15.36
C ARG A 107 1.34 -0.86 16.13
N LEU A 108 2.58 -0.67 15.69
CA LEU A 108 3.74 -1.25 16.35
C LEU A 108 3.94 -0.66 17.74
N LEU A 109 3.79 0.65 17.91
CA LEU A 109 3.94 1.33 19.20
C LEU A 109 2.79 1.04 20.18
N SER A 110 1.62 0.68 19.67
CA SER A 110 0.44 0.34 20.48
C SER A 110 0.69 -0.86 21.41
N ASN A 111 -0.08 -0.89 22.51
CA ASN A 111 -0.02 -1.97 23.49
C ASN A 111 -0.59 -3.27 22.88
N GLY A 112 0.15 -4.38 23.01
CA GLY A 112 -0.28 -5.68 22.50
C GLY A 112 0.15 -6.01 21.06
N TRP A 113 1.12 -5.27 20.51
CA TRP A 113 1.70 -5.50 19.17
C TRP A 113 2.20 -6.93 18.92
N GLU A 114 2.59 -7.67 19.97
CA GLU A 114 3.14 -9.04 19.87
C GLU A 114 2.19 -10.00 19.13
N ARG A 115 0.87 -9.82 19.29
CA ARG A 115 -0.13 -10.63 18.58
C ARG A 115 -0.25 -10.27 17.11
N HIS A 116 0.07 -9.04 16.74
CA HIS A 116 -0.17 -8.50 15.41
C HIS A 116 1.10 -8.46 14.54
N ILE A 117 2.30 -8.62 15.11
CA ILE A 117 3.54 -8.48 14.33
C ILE A 117 3.66 -9.51 13.20
N HIS A 118 3.17 -10.73 13.42
CA HIS A 118 3.16 -11.76 12.37
C HIS A 118 2.23 -11.39 11.22
N SER A 119 1.04 -10.85 11.52
CA SER A 119 0.12 -10.38 10.48
C SER A 119 0.71 -9.17 9.73
N GLU A 120 1.32 -8.21 10.43
CA GLU A 120 1.96 -7.05 9.80
C GLU A 120 3.11 -7.48 8.87
N PHE A 121 3.91 -8.47 9.26
CA PHE A 121 4.94 -9.04 8.40
C PHE A 121 4.34 -9.70 7.15
N THR A 122 3.29 -10.51 7.29
CA THR A 122 2.62 -11.14 6.14
C THR A 122 2.00 -10.11 5.18
N TYR A 123 1.43 -9.03 5.72
CA TYR A 123 0.90 -7.93 4.90
C TYR A 123 2.01 -7.23 4.12
N LEU A 124 3.13 -6.94 4.78
CA LEU A 124 4.29 -6.31 4.14
C LEU A 124 4.85 -7.18 3.00
N GLU A 125 5.03 -8.49 3.24
CA GLU A 125 5.52 -9.42 2.21
C GLU A 125 4.54 -9.55 1.03
N THR A 126 3.24 -9.45 1.28
CA THR A 126 2.23 -9.45 0.20
C THR A 126 2.34 -8.18 -0.63
N MET A 127 2.49 -7.03 0.00
CA MET A 127 2.64 -5.75 -0.69
C MET A 127 3.94 -5.67 -1.49
N LYS A 128 5.06 -6.21 -0.99
CA LYS A 128 6.36 -6.21 -1.70
C LYS A 128 6.30 -6.82 -3.10
N ARG A 129 5.37 -7.73 -3.37
CA ARG A 129 5.15 -8.30 -4.71
C ARG A 129 4.59 -7.30 -5.72
N ARG A 130 4.16 -6.12 -5.28
CA ARG A 130 3.54 -5.06 -6.10
C ARG A 130 4.37 -3.78 -6.16
N PHE A 131 5.38 -3.64 -5.29
CA PHE A 131 6.30 -2.52 -5.25
C PHE A 131 7.65 -2.90 -5.87
N THR A 132 8.43 -1.88 -6.22
CA THR A 132 9.82 -2.03 -6.63
C THR A 132 10.74 -2.19 -5.41
N GLU A 133 11.98 -2.62 -5.64
CA GLU A 133 12.94 -2.85 -4.57
C GLU A 133 13.27 -1.54 -3.85
N GLY A 134 13.10 -1.52 -2.52
CA GLY A 134 13.48 -0.39 -1.66
C GLY A 134 12.32 0.52 -1.20
N GLU A 135 11.18 0.54 -1.90
CA GLU A 135 10.05 1.43 -1.54
C GLU A 135 9.47 1.14 -0.15
N LEU A 136 9.49 -0.13 0.28
CA LEU A 136 8.98 -0.58 1.59
C LEU A 136 10.09 -0.85 2.63
N ASN A 137 11.35 -0.52 2.33
CA ASN A 137 12.49 -0.84 3.20
C ASN A 137 12.36 -0.22 4.60
N GLN A 138 11.80 1.00 4.68
CA GLN A 138 11.57 1.67 5.97
C GLN A 138 10.63 0.86 6.87
N CYS A 139 9.53 0.32 6.33
CA CYS A 139 8.61 -0.52 7.08
C CYS A 139 9.25 -1.83 7.55
N GLU A 140 10.16 -2.41 6.75
CA GLU A 140 10.92 -3.61 7.17
C GLU A 140 11.82 -3.32 8.37
N VAL A 141 12.51 -2.17 8.36
CA VAL A 141 13.35 -1.73 9.47
C VAL A 141 12.52 -1.49 10.71
N MET A 142 11.35 -0.84 10.60
CA MET A 142 10.43 -0.64 11.73
C MET A 142 10.03 -1.97 12.39
N ILE A 143 9.64 -2.99 11.61
CA ILE A 143 9.30 -4.31 12.17
C ILE A 143 10.51 -4.96 12.86
N ARG A 144 11.70 -4.84 12.25
CA ARG A 144 12.94 -5.40 12.82
C ARG A 144 13.29 -4.73 14.14
N ASP A 145 13.21 -3.42 14.22
CA ASP A 145 13.52 -2.64 15.42
C ASP A 145 12.69 -3.08 16.63
N ILE A 146 11.37 -3.25 16.45
CA ILE A 146 10.50 -3.71 17.53
C ILE A 146 10.85 -5.13 17.99
N ARG A 147 11.10 -6.03 17.03
CA ARG A 147 11.48 -7.42 17.34
C ARG A 147 12.78 -7.47 18.14
N ASP A 148 13.76 -6.66 17.76
CA ASP A 148 15.07 -6.66 18.39
C ASP A 148 15.04 -5.91 19.73
N SER A 149 14.25 -4.84 19.84
CA SER A 149 13.94 -4.18 21.11
C SER A 149 13.30 -5.14 22.11
N TRP A 150 12.37 -5.99 21.67
CA TRP A 150 11.72 -6.96 22.55
C TRP A 150 12.69 -8.02 23.09
N LYS A 151 13.56 -8.55 22.22
CA LYS A 151 14.60 -9.50 22.63
C LYS A 151 15.54 -8.87 23.66
N LEU A 152 15.96 -7.63 23.43
CA LEU A 152 16.83 -6.90 24.33
C LEU A 152 16.14 -6.57 25.66
N ALA A 153 14.88 -6.13 25.62
CA ALA A 153 14.07 -5.90 26.81
C ALA A 153 13.96 -7.18 27.66
N ARG A 154 13.70 -8.33 27.02
CA ARG A 154 13.64 -9.63 27.71
C ARG A 154 14.96 -10.03 28.36
N PHE A 155 16.08 -9.79 27.67
CA PHE A 155 17.40 -10.05 28.21
C PHE A 155 17.68 -9.15 29.44
N ALA A 156 17.44 -7.85 29.31
CA ALA A 156 17.68 -6.87 30.37
C ALA A 156 16.73 -7.02 31.57
N ALA A 157 15.49 -7.47 31.35
CA ALA A 157 14.49 -7.67 32.42
C ALA A 157 14.97 -8.63 33.51
N SER A 158 15.84 -9.59 33.17
CA SER A 158 16.44 -10.51 34.15
C SER A 158 17.45 -9.85 35.11
N SER A 159 17.98 -8.68 34.74
CA SER A 159 19.06 -8.00 35.45
C SER A 159 18.59 -6.76 36.22
N LEU A 160 17.35 -6.31 36.05
CA LEU A 160 16.86 -5.04 36.60
C LEU A 160 16.03 -5.25 37.88
N PRO A 161 16.18 -4.39 38.90
CA PRO A 161 15.49 -4.52 40.18
C PRO A 161 14.01 -4.10 40.13
N PHE A 162 13.52 -3.56 39.01
CA PHE A 162 12.14 -3.13 38.81
C PHE A 162 11.66 -3.50 37.39
N PRO A 163 10.35 -3.75 37.21
CA PRO A 163 9.81 -4.09 35.90
C PRO A 163 9.86 -2.88 34.96
N VAL A 164 10.69 -2.96 33.92
CA VAL A 164 10.75 -1.98 32.82
C VAL A 164 10.51 -2.69 31.51
N SER A 165 9.69 -2.09 30.66
CA SER A 165 9.52 -2.52 29.27
C SER A 165 10.03 -1.41 28.34
N PRO A 166 11.35 -1.33 28.09
CA PRO A 166 11.89 -0.32 27.20
C PRO A 166 11.55 -0.68 25.74
N ARG A 167 11.28 0.34 24.94
CA ARG A 167 11.10 0.22 23.50
C ARG A 167 12.15 1.07 22.80
N ILE A 168 12.97 0.43 21.98
CA ILE A 168 14.08 1.05 21.25
C ILE A 168 13.75 0.99 19.77
N VAL A 169 13.82 2.14 19.12
CA VAL A 169 13.50 2.31 17.70
C VAL A 169 14.57 3.17 17.04
N SER A 170 14.81 2.97 15.76
CA SER A 170 15.80 3.76 15.01
C SER A 170 15.24 5.15 14.65
N PHE A 171 16.02 6.21 14.87
CA PHE A 171 15.54 7.57 14.61
C PHE A 171 15.31 7.88 13.12
N VAL A 172 16.09 7.27 12.22
CA VAL A 172 16.05 7.59 10.79
C VAL A 172 14.82 6.98 10.09
N TYR A 173 14.28 5.90 10.64
CA TYR A 173 13.24 5.11 9.99
C TYR A 173 11.86 5.26 10.65
N TRP A 174 11.75 6.04 11.73
CA TRP A 174 10.53 6.24 12.52
C TRP A 174 10.09 7.69 12.54
#